data_AF-A0A4Y1Z805-F1
#
_entry.id   AF-A0A4Y1Z805-F1
#
_cell.length_a   1.000
_cell.length_b   1.000
_cell.length_c   1.000
_cell.angle_alpha   90.00
_cell.angle_beta   90.00
_cell.angle_gamma   90.00
#
_symmetry.space_group_name_H-M   'P 1'
#
loop_
_entity.id
_entity.type
_entity.pdbx_description
1 polymer ?
#
loop_
_entity_poly.entity_id
_entity_poly.type
_entity_poly.pdbx_seq_one_letter_code
_entity_poly.pdbx_strand_id
1 'polypeptide(L)'
;MITKINGRQIGSINDVRKLMTHMNQEKPVHVTLIRQRSTMEKKLTPIMDAANQRCQLGLFIRDSASGIGTMTFYDPISGSYGALGHVIADRDTGQPIMVKNGRIVRSIVQAIDRGQEGKPGEKIAFFPENALSIGSVSKNTPFGIYGKMQKNYLTRSDMLQKAMPIATASQVQEGPAQILTVLNGNKVEAFDIRILNSIPQKHAATKGLVLKITDPKLLKATGGIVQGMSGSPIIQNGKLIGAVTHVFVNDPTSGYGVHIEWMIHEAGLQDTQHSALQKQIAS
;
A
#
# COMPACT_ATOMS: atom_id res chain seq x y z
N MET A 1 16.49 9.55 -3.58
CA MET A 1 17.00 8.32 -4.23
C MET A 1 18.31 8.64 -4.93
N ILE A 2 19.40 7.95 -4.61
CA ILE A 2 20.66 8.07 -5.36
C ILE A 2 20.50 7.27 -6.66
N THR A 3 20.84 7.87 -7.80
CA THR A 3 20.70 7.25 -9.14
C THR A 3 22.04 7.01 -9.81
N LYS A 4 23.04 7.87 -9.54
CA LYS A 4 24.40 7.70 -10.06
C LYS A 4 25.44 8.14 -9.04
N ILE A 5 26.60 7.50 -9.07
CA ILE A 5 27.83 7.98 -8.41
C ILE A 5 28.95 7.98 -9.45
N ASN A 6 29.61 9.12 -9.66
CA ASN A 6 30.63 9.33 -10.69
C ASN A 6 30.17 8.86 -12.09
N GLY A 7 28.94 9.19 -12.45
CA GLY A 7 28.33 8.80 -13.73
C GLY A 7 27.88 7.32 -13.83
N ARG A 8 28.30 6.44 -12.91
CA ARG A 8 27.87 5.03 -12.88
C ARG A 8 26.48 4.91 -12.26
N GLN A 9 25.60 4.17 -12.94
CA GLN A 9 24.25 3.85 -12.45
C GLN A 9 24.30 3.08 -11.13
N ILE A 10 23.45 3.48 -10.19
CA ILE A 10 23.26 2.79 -8.91
C ILE A 10 21.87 2.16 -8.90
N GLY A 11 21.80 0.84 -8.79
CA GLY A 11 20.56 0.07 -8.71
C GLY A 11 20.32 -0.57 -7.34
N SER A 12 21.37 -0.78 -6.56
CA SER A 12 21.35 -1.43 -5.25
C SER A 12 22.42 -0.87 -4.30
N ILE A 13 22.29 -1.17 -3.01
CA ILE A 13 23.32 -0.86 -2.01
C ILE A 13 24.64 -1.57 -2.31
N ASN A 14 24.58 -2.73 -2.97
CA ASN A 14 25.77 -3.48 -3.37
C ASN A 14 26.57 -2.74 -4.45
N ASP A 15 25.93 -1.98 -5.32
CA ASP A 15 26.64 -1.13 -6.29
C ASP A 15 27.43 -0.03 -5.58
N VAL A 16 26.82 0.59 -4.56
CA VAL A 16 27.50 1.59 -3.72
C VAL A 16 28.67 0.96 -2.95
N ARG A 17 28.48 -0.21 -2.35
CA ARG A 17 29.55 -0.94 -1.64
C ARG A 17 30.71 -1.25 -2.58
N LYS A 18 30.45 -1.76 -3.77
CA LYS A 18 31.49 -2.04 -4.79
C LYS A 18 32.23 -0.78 -5.22
N LEU A 19 31.56 0.38 -5.28
CA LEU A 19 32.25 1.64 -5.56
C LEU A 19 33.14 2.06 -4.40
N MET A 20 32.67 1.89 -3.16
CA MET A 20 33.43 2.23 -1.96
C MET A 20 34.66 1.35 -1.75
N THR A 21 34.62 0.06 -2.08
CA THR A 21 35.79 -0.84 -1.93
C THR A 21 36.98 -0.44 -2.79
N HIS A 22 36.77 0.35 -3.85
CA HIS A 22 37.83 0.82 -4.74
C HIS A 22 38.24 2.29 -4.45
N MET A 23 37.64 2.92 -3.44
CA MET A 23 37.98 4.27 -3.01
C MET A 23 39.04 4.25 -1.91
N ASN A 24 40.31 4.34 -2.32
CA ASN A 24 41.46 4.35 -1.41
C ASN A 24 42.01 5.76 -1.16
N GLN A 25 41.30 6.80 -1.61
CA GLN A 25 41.71 8.20 -1.53
C GLN A 25 40.49 9.06 -1.21
N GLU A 26 40.67 10.16 -0.49
CA GLU A 26 39.65 11.17 -0.17
C GLU A 26 39.32 12.03 -1.40
N LYS A 27 39.10 11.38 -2.55
CA LYS A 27 38.70 12.04 -3.78
C LYS A 27 37.19 12.28 -3.74
N PRO A 28 36.74 13.50 -4.02
CA PRO A 28 35.32 13.78 -4.07
C PRO A 28 34.59 12.94 -5.11
N VAL A 29 33.41 12.48 -4.75
CA VAL A 29 32.49 11.78 -5.63
C VAL A 29 31.29 12.65 -5.98
N HIS A 30 30.85 12.55 -7.22
CA HIS A 30 29.65 13.21 -7.72
C HIS A 30 28.46 12.28 -7.57
N VAL A 31 27.49 12.66 -6.75
CA VAL A 31 26.28 11.89 -6.48
C VAL A 31 25.11 12.55 -7.17
N THR A 32 24.53 11.87 -8.15
CA THR A 32 23.25 12.26 -8.75
C THR A 32 22.13 11.64 -7.93
N LEU A 33 21.16 12.46 -7.52
CA LEU A 33 20.04 12.01 -6.70
C LEU A 33 18.73 12.68 -7.11
N ILE A 34 17.64 11.94 -7.01
CA ILE A 34 16.28 12.46 -7.16
C ILE A 34 15.73 12.80 -5.78
N ARG A 35 15.35 14.06 -5.56
CA ARG A 35 14.68 14.58 -4.35
C ARG A 35 13.53 15.47 -4.79
N GLN A 36 12.34 15.27 -4.20
CA GLN A 36 11.13 16.02 -4.56
C GLN A 36 10.86 16.04 -6.08
N ARG A 37 11.06 14.89 -6.75
CA ARG A 37 10.93 14.72 -8.22
C ARG A 37 11.92 15.54 -9.06
N SER A 38 12.84 16.28 -8.45
CA SER A 38 13.91 16.98 -9.14
C SER A 38 15.20 16.17 -9.12
N THR A 39 15.93 16.17 -10.23
CA THR A 39 17.28 15.60 -10.30
C THR A 39 18.28 16.63 -9.82
N MET A 40 19.12 16.24 -8.87
CA MET A 40 20.15 17.09 -8.28
C MET A 40 21.49 16.38 -8.34
N GLU A 41 22.57 17.15 -8.38
CA GLU A 41 23.93 16.66 -8.22
C GLU A 41 24.57 17.26 -6.98
N LYS A 42 25.23 16.41 -6.19
CA LYS A 42 25.95 16.81 -4.97
C LYS A 42 27.33 16.18 -4.95
N LYS A 43 28.31 16.97 -4.52
CA LYS A 43 29.68 16.51 -4.32
C LYS A 43 29.83 16.06 -2.88
N LEU A 44 30.30 14.83 -2.66
CA LEU A 44 30.60 14.28 -1.34
C LEU A 44 32.07 13.88 -1.29
N THR A 45 32.77 14.21 -0.21
CA THR A 45 34.15 13.79 0.00
C THR A 45 34.15 12.63 1.01
N PRO A 46 34.55 11.41 0.63
CA PRO A 46 34.73 10.32 1.58
C PRO A 46 35.83 10.67 2.58
N ILE A 47 35.65 10.27 3.83
CA ILE A 47 36.66 10.44 4.90
C ILE A 47 37.17 9.05 5.30
N MET A 48 38.47 8.91 5.50
CA MET A 48 39.05 7.66 5.99
C MET A 48 38.70 7.45 7.47
N ASP A 49 38.07 6.32 7.78
CA ASP A 49 37.92 5.85 9.15
C ASP A 49 39.26 5.30 9.64
N ALA A 50 39.92 6.03 10.55
CA ALA A 50 41.24 5.69 11.09
C ALA A 50 41.27 4.33 11.81
N ALA A 51 40.14 3.90 12.40
CA ALA A 51 40.07 2.64 13.14
C ALA A 51 39.98 1.42 12.22
N ASN A 52 39.27 1.55 11.09
CA ASN A 52 38.98 0.44 10.18
C ASN A 52 39.72 0.50 8.84
N GLN A 53 40.51 1.55 8.60
CA GLN A 53 41.24 1.83 7.35
C GLN A 53 40.32 1.74 6.12
N ARG A 54 39.08 2.27 6.25
CA ARG A 54 38.06 2.27 5.21
C ARG A 54 37.50 3.67 4.99
N CYS A 55 37.44 4.11 3.74
CA CYS A 55 36.74 5.34 3.37
C CYS A 55 35.23 5.21 3.60
N GLN A 56 34.61 6.24 4.17
CA GLN A 56 33.18 6.31 4.41
C GLN A 56 32.60 7.63 3.90
N LEU A 57 31.37 7.57 3.37
CA LEU A 57 30.61 8.75 2.90
C LEU A 57 29.66 9.32 3.96
N GLY A 58 29.52 8.68 5.12
CA GLY A 58 28.54 9.05 6.15
C GLY A 58 27.08 8.89 5.70
N LEU A 59 26.81 8.14 4.62
CA LEU A 59 25.47 7.93 4.10
C LEU A 59 24.82 6.71 4.76
N PHE A 60 23.65 6.92 5.35
CA PHE A 60 22.75 5.82 5.71
C PHE A 60 21.81 5.52 4.55
N ILE A 61 22.03 4.38 3.88
CA ILE A 61 21.31 3.99 2.65
C ILE A 61 20.36 2.83 2.96
N ARG A 62 19.09 3.01 2.62
CA ARG A 62 18.07 1.95 2.63
C ARG A 62 17.81 1.49 1.19
N ASP A 63 17.86 0.19 0.94
CA ASP A 63 17.71 -0.41 -0.40
C ASP A 63 16.31 -1.00 -0.65
N SER A 64 15.53 -1.19 0.41
CA SER A 64 14.17 -1.69 0.30
C SER A 64 13.30 -1.18 1.43
N ALA A 65 11.99 -1.17 1.17
CA ALA A 65 10.97 -1.04 2.18
C ALA A 65 10.06 -2.27 2.08
N SER A 66 9.67 -2.79 3.24
CA SER A 66 8.70 -3.87 3.34
C SER A 66 7.62 -3.46 4.33
N GLY A 67 6.44 -4.02 4.16
CA GLY A 67 5.30 -3.73 5.00
C GLY A 67 4.19 -4.73 4.76
N ILE A 68 3.25 -4.77 5.71
CA ILE A 68 2.04 -5.58 5.61
C ILE A 68 0.93 -4.70 5.06
N GLY A 69 0.25 -5.17 4.04
CA GLY A 69 -0.86 -4.46 3.42
C GLY A 69 -2.00 -5.39 3.07
N THR A 70 -3.23 -4.89 3.18
CA THR A 70 -4.42 -5.63 2.76
C THR A 70 -4.74 -5.26 1.31
N MET A 71 -5.00 -6.28 0.49
CA MET A 71 -5.48 -6.11 -0.88
C MET A 71 -6.95 -5.70 -0.85
N THR A 72 -7.28 -4.63 -1.56
CA THR A 72 -8.64 -4.06 -1.58
C THR A 72 -9.47 -4.66 -2.70
N PHE A 73 -8.91 -4.71 -3.91
CA PHE A 73 -9.60 -5.27 -5.06
C PHE A 73 -8.61 -5.89 -6.04
N TYR A 74 -9.15 -6.76 -6.88
CA TYR A 74 -8.46 -7.37 -8.01
C TYR A 74 -9.42 -7.43 -9.19
N ASP A 75 -8.97 -6.94 -10.35
CA ASP A 75 -9.67 -7.11 -11.61
C ASP A 75 -9.09 -8.31 -12.38
N PRO A 76 -9.85 -9.42 -12.51
CA PRO A 76 -9.38 -10.62 -13.20
C PRO A 76 -9.23 -10.44 -14.72
N ILE A 77 -9.79 -9.39 -15.31
CA ILE A 77 -9.73 -9.16 -16.76
C ILE A 77 -8.37 -8.55 -17.14
N SER A 78 -7.99 -7.43 -16.52
CA SER A 78 -6.71 -6.77 -16.77
C SER A 78 -5.55 -7.35 -15.95
N GLY A 79 -5.86 -8.08 -14.88
CA GLY A 79 -4.91 -8.55 -13.88
C GLY A 79 -4.48 -7.45 -12.90
N SER A 80 -5.09 -6.27 -12.96
CA SER A 80 -4.74 -5.13 -12.10
C SER A 80 -5.30 -5.30 -10.70
N TYR A 81 -4.61 -4.77 -9.69
CA TYR A 81 -5.09 -4.76 -8.32
C TYR A 81 -4.81 -3.43 -7.64
N GLY A 82 -5.52 -3.14 -6.55
CA GLY A 82 -5.25 -2.05 -5.63
C GLY A 82 -5.21 -2.54 -4.18
N ALA A 83 -4.35 -1.93 -3.37
CA ALA A 83 -4.18 -2.26 -1.96
C ALA A 83 -3.90 -1.02 -1.10
N LEU A 84 -4.03 -1.17 0.22
CA LEU A 84 -3.83 -0.16 1.27
C LEU A 84 -4.82 1.01 1.32
N GLY A 85 -5.12 1.65 0.20
CA GLY A 85 -5.94 2.87 0.19
C GLY A 85 -5.19 4.14 0.60
N HIS A 86 -3.88 4.08 0.83
CA HIS A 86 -3.02 5.23 1.13
C HIS A 86 -1.60 5.07 0.60
N VAL A 87 -0.86 6.19 0.56
CA VAL A 87 0.56 6.21 0.17
C VAL A 87 1.46 5.53 1.20
N ILE A 88 2.44 4.77 0.72
CA ILE A 88 3.56 4.31 1.56
C ILE A 88 4.62 5.41 1.57
N ALA A 89 4.94 5.91 2.76
CA ALA A 89 5.98 6.90 3.00
C ALA A 89 7.15 6.31 3.79
N ASP A 90 8.34 6.84 3.57
CA ASP A 90 9.50 6.54 4.41
C ASP A 90 9.31 7.15 5.80
N ARG A 91 9.50 6.35 6.85
CA ARG A 91 9.20 6.72 8.24
C ARG A 91 10.01 7.92 8.75
N ASP A 92 11.24 8.09 8.25
CA ASP A 92 12.17 9.11 8.74
C ASP A 92 11.91 10.45 8.04
N THR A 93 11.59 10.41 6.75
CA THR A 93 11.44 11.61 5.91
C THR A 93 9.99 12.02 5.67
N GLY A 94 9.03 11.14 5.93
CA GLY A 94 7.61 11.32 5.59
C GLY A 94 7.32 11.39 4.09
N GLN A 95 8.33 11.17 3.23
CA GLN A 95 8.19 11.29 1.79
C GLN A 95 7.67 9.99 1.18
N PRO A 96 6.81 10.05 0.14
CA PRO A 96 6.39 8.86 -0.61
C PRO A 96 7.57 8.06 -1.14
N ILE A 97 7.52 6.74 -0.97
CA ILE A 97 8.53 5.83 -1.51
C ILE A 97 8.33 5.74 -3.03
N MET A 98 9.39 6.05 -3.80
CA MET A 98 9.38 5.86 -5.25
C MET A 98 9.51 4.38 -5.59
N VAL A 99 8.55 3.86 -6.34
CA VAL A 99 8.55 2.47 -6.79
C VAL A 99 9.33 2.37 -8.08
N LYS A 100 10.46 1.64 -8.06
CA LYS A 100 11.20 1.26 -9.27
C LYS A 100 10.86 -0.17 -9.67
N ASN A 101 11.12 -1.11 -8.76
CA ASN A 101 10.75 -2.52 -8.86
C ASN A 101 10.17 -2.96 -7.53
N GLY A 102 8.91 -3.39 -7.50
CA GLY A 102 8.30 -3.94 -6.30
C GLY A 102 7.57 -5.25 -6.59
N ARG A 103 7.43 -6.07 -5.56
CA ARG A 103 6.73 -7.34 -5.60
C ARG A 103 5.82 -7.48 -4.40
N ILE A 104 4.71 -8.17 -4.58
CA ILE A 104 3.86 -8.63 -3.48
C ILE A 104 4.03 -10.13 -3.32
N VAL A 105 3.97 -10.57 -2.08
CA VAL A 105 4.01 -11.97 -1.65
C VAL A 105 2.86 -12.21 -0.68
N ARG A 106 2.41 -13.46 -0.54
CA ARG A 106 1.46 -13.78 0.54
C ARG A 106 2.15 -13.68 1.89
N SER A 107 1.40 -13.14 2.85
CA SER A 107 1.74 -13.16 4.27
C SER A 107 0.72 -14.02 5.00
N ILE A 108 1.11 -14.55 6.15
CA ILE A 108 0.23 -15.32 7.04
C ILE A 108 0.13 -14.56 8.35
N VAL A 109 -1.08 -14.19 8.76
CA VAL A 109 -1.31 -13.50 10.04
C VAL A 109 -1.14 -14.51 11.17
N GLN A 110 -0.17 -14.30 12.04
CA GLN A 110 0.13 -15.19 13.16
C GLN A 110 -0.56 -14.72 14.44
N ALA A 111 -0.58 -13.40 14.65
CA ALA A 111 -1.17 -12.78 15.84
C ALA A 111 -1.62 -11.35 15.55
N ILE A 112 -2.37 -10.79 16.49
CA ILE A 112 -2.73 -9.38 16.52
C ILE A 112 -2.16 -8.80 17.82
N ASP A 113 -1.34 -7.75 17.73
CA ASP A 113 -1.08 -6.87 18.85
C ASP A 113 -2.25 -5.90 18.97
N ARG A 114 -2.88 -5.89 20.15
CA ARG A 114 -4.15 -5.20 20.36
C ARG A 114 -3.92 -3.70 20.50
N GLY A 115 -4.67 -2.91 19.73
CA GLY A 115 -4.65 -1.45 19.81
C GLY A 115 -5.32 -0.92 21.08
N GLN A 116 -4.81 0.20 21.57
CA GLN A 116 -5.32 0.94 22.72
C GLN A 116 -5.32 2.43 22.42
N GLU A 117 -6.01 3.23 23.24
CA GLU A 117 -6.01 4.69 23.07
C GLU A 117 -4.57 5.25 23.09
N GLY A 118 -4.24 6.09 22.10
CA GLY A 118 -2.90 6.65 21.93
C GLY A 118 -1.84 5.69 21.37
N LYS A 119 -2.10 4.38 21.29
CA LYS A 119 -1.19 3.38 20.70
C LYS A 119 -1.93 2.45 19.71
N PRO A 120 -1.81 2.70 18.40
CA PRO A 120 -2.33 1.78 17.40
C PRO A 120 -1.76 0.37 17.57
N GLY A 121 -2.61 -0.64 17.47
CA GLY A 121 -2.19 -2.04 17.42
C GLY A 121 -1.66 -2.41 16.05
N GLU A 122 -1.24 -3.67 15.87
CA GLU A 122 -0.69 -4.15 14.60
C GLU A 122 -1.00 -5.63 14.33
N LYS A 123 -1.09 -5.98 13.04
CA LYS A 123 -1.06 -7.37 12.60
C LYS A 123 0.38 -7.89 12.61
N ILE A 124 0.63 -8.97 13.33
CA ILE A 124 1.90 -9.69 13.29
C ILE A 124 1.77 -10.79 12.24
N ALA A 125 2.47 -10.61 11.12
CA ALA A 125 2.45 -11.56 10.02
C ALA A 125 3.88 -11.92 9.60
N PHE A 126 4.06 -13.15 9.13
CA PHE A 126 5.34 -13.59 8.57
C PHE A 126 5.21 -13.84 7.07
N PHE A 127 6.36 -13.74 6.40
CA PHE A 127 6.54 -14.07 4.99
C PHE A 127 7.29 -15.39 4.92
N PRO A 128 6.76 -16.42 4.24
CA PRO A 128 7.53 -17.65 4.00
C PRO A 128 8.87 -17.33 3.31
N GLU A 129 9.96 -17.97 3.71
CA GLU A 129 11.31 -17.68 3.19
C GLU A 129 11.41 -17.81 1.66
N ASN A 130 10.65 -18.75 1.09
CA ASN A 130 10.55 -18.98 -0.35
C ASN A 130 9.22 -18.50 -0.93
N ALA A 131 8.61 -17.46 -0.34
CA ALA A 131 7.34 -16.93 -0.83
C ALA A 131 7.50 -16.43 -2.27
N LEU A 132 6.86 -17.15 -3.18
CA LEU A 132 6.80 -16.77 -4.58
C LEU A 132 6.10 -15.42 -4.70
N SER A 133 6.66 -14.56 -5.55
CA SER A 133 5.99 -13.33 -5.95
C SER A 133 4.63 -13.67 -6.56
N ILE A 134 3.58 -12.98 -6.12
CA ILE A 134 2.22 -13.18 -6.63
C ILE A 134 1.77 -12.06 -7.56
N GLY A 135 2.55 -10.97 -7.59
CA GLY A 135 2.32 -9.81 -8.44
C GLY A 135 3.44 -8.78 -8.30
N SER A 136 3.37 -7.75 -9.13
CA SER A 136 4.28 -6.60 -9.09
C SER A 136 3.67 -5.42 -8.35
N VAL A 137 4.51 -4.51 -7.86
CA VAL A 137 4.09 -3.16 -7.46
C VAL A 137 4.73 -2.20 -8.46
N SER A 138 3.91 -1.38 -9.12
CA SER A 138 4.36 -0.40 -10.13
C SER A 138 3.98 1.04 -9.78
N LYS A 139 2.98 1.26 -8.93
CA LYS A 139 2.57 2.59 -8.46
C LYS A 139 2.42 2.64 -6.95
N ASN A 140 2.80 3.77 -6.37
CA ASN A 140 2.53 4.16 -4.99
C ASN A 140 1.98 5.59 -5.03
N THR A 141 0.70 5.75 -4.71
CA THR A 141 -0.05 6.99 -4.88
C THR A 141 -0.74 7.36 -3.56
N PRO A 142 -1.30 8.58 -3.44
CA PRO A 142 -2.08 8.97 -2.25
C PRO A 142 -3.22 8.02 -1.90
N PHE A 143 -3.70 7.22 -2.86
CA PHE A 143 -4.87 6.33 -2.71
C PHE A 143 -4.50 4.85 -2.65
N GLY A 144 -3.22 4.49 -2.58
CA GLY A 144 -2.80 3.10 -2.44
C GLY A 144 -1.59 2.71 -3.27
N ILE A 145 -1.33 1.40 -3.26
CA ILE A 145 -0.36 0.77 -4.15
C ILE A 145 -1.07 -0.06 -5.22
N TYR A 146 -0.47 -0.09 -6.41
CA TYR A 146 -1.06 -0.74 -7.58
C TYR A 146 -0.01 -1.51 -8.36
N GLY A 147 -0.48 -2.53 -9.07
CA GLY A 147 0.34 -3.33 -9.97
C GLY A 147 -0.46 -4.43 -10.63
N LYS A 148 0.22 -5.50 -11.05
CA LYS A 148 -0.42 -6.62 -11.74
C LYS A 148 -0.16 -7.94 -11.02
N MET A 149 -1.20 -8.75 -10.87
CA MET A 149 -1.10 -10.13 -10.41
C MET A 149 -0.50 -11.02 -11.50
N GLN A 150 0.19 -12.08 -11.10
CA GLN A 150 0.67 -13.10 -12.04
C GLN A 150 -0.49 -13.94 -12.59
N LYS A 151 -0.45 -14.25 -13.90
CA LYS A 151 -1.57 -14.86 -14.65
C LYS A 151 -2.02 -16.24 -14.13
N ASN A 152 -1.13 -16.96 -13.46
CA ASN A 152 -1.34 -18.31 -12.93
C ASN A 152 -1.87 -18.32 -11.49
N TYR A 153 -2.07 -17.16 -10.87
CA TYR A 153 -2.36 -17.11 -9.43
C TYR A 153 -3.81 -17.44 -9.08
N LEU A 154 -4.75 -17.21 -10.00
CA LEU A 154 -6.18 -17.36 -9.79
C LEU A 154 -6.84 -17.87 -11.09
N THR A 155 -7.67 -18.91 -11.01
CA THR A 155 -8.45 -19.42 -12.15
C THR A 155 -9.55 -18.42 -12.52
N ARG A 156 -9.58 -18.01 -13.80
CA ARG A 156 -10.48 -16.96 -14.32
C ARG A 156 -11.97 -17.30 -14.16
N SER A 157 -12.31 -18.58 -14.15
CA SER A 157 -13.68 -19.11 -14.05
C SER A 157 -14.30 -18.95 -12.65
N ASP A 158 -13.53 -19.14 -11.58
CA ASP A 158 -14.05 -19.04 -10.20
C ASP A 158 -14.21 -17.57 -9.72
N MET A 159 -13.54 -16.64 -10.39
CA MET A 159 -13.52 -15.21 -10.05
C MET A 159 -14.63 -14.41 -10.75
N LEU A 160 -14.96 -14.74 -12.00
CA LEU A 160 -16.01 -14.03 -12.76
C LEU A 160 -17.40 -14.24 -12.15
N GLN A 161 -17.67 -15.39 -11.53
CA GLN A 161 -18.93 -15.65 -10.83
C GLN A 161 -19.04 -14.94 -9.47
N LYS A 162 -17.97 -14.31 -8.97
CA LYS A 162 -17.90 -13.63 -7.67
C LYS A 162 -17.53 -12.14 -7.76
N ALA A 163 -17.56 -11.57 -8.96
CA ALA A 163 -17.26 -10.15 -9.16
C ALA A 163 -18.31 -9.29 -8.43
N MET A 164 -17.84 -8.41 -7.54
CA MET A 164 -18.69 -7.50 -6.80
C MET A 164 -18.78 -6.15 -7.53
N PRO A 165 -19.98 -5.59 -7.74
CA PRO A 165 -20.10 -4.25 -8.29
C PRO A 165 -19.46 -3.21 -7.36
N ILE A 166 -18.96 -2.12 -7.94
CA ILE A 166 -18.47 -0.97 -7.18
C ILE A 166 -19.59 0.06 -7.01
N ALA A 167 -19.51 0.87 -5.95
CA ALA A 167 -20.34 2.05 -5.77
C ALA A 167 -19.60 3.33 -6.12
N THR A 168 -20.31 4.32 -6.66
CA THR A 168 -19.83 5.71 -6.70
C THR A 168 -19.92 6.34 -5.32
N ALA A 169 -19.17 7.42 -5.06
CA ALA A 169 -19.26 8.12 -3.77
C ALA A 169 -20.69 8.59 -3.43
N SER A 170 -21.47 8.99 -4.44
CA SER A 170 -22.88 9.37 -4.28
C SER A 170 -23.83 8.23 -3.89
N GLN A 171 -23.43 6.97 -4.12
CA GLN A 171 -24.23 5.80 -3.74
C GLN A 171 -23.93 5.32 -2.31
N VAL A 172 -22.89 5.85 -1.67
CA VAL A 172 -22.52 5.50 -0.29
C VAL A 172 -23.43 6.23 0.69
N GLN A 173 -23.94 5.50 1.68
CA GLN A 173 -24.85 6.03 2.69
C GLN A 173 -24.27 5.88 4.09
N GLU A 174 -24.61 6.80 4.98
CA GLU A 174 -24.39 6.59 6.41
C GLU A 174 -25.23 5.42 6.91
N GLY A 175 -24.68 4.60 7.80
CA GLY A 175 -25.37 3.42 8.31
C GLY A 175 -24.54 2.13 8.27
N PRO A 176 -25.19 0.97 8.38
CA PRO A 176 -24.50 -0.33 8.43
C PRO A 176 -23.70 -0.61 7.16
N ALA A 177 -22.52 -1.22 7.36
CA ALA A 177 -21.65 -1.73 6.30
C ALA A 177 -20.78 -2.85 6.89
N GLN A 178 -19.96 -3.49 6.06
CA GLN A 178 -19.03 -4.52 6.49
C GLN A 178 -17.63 -4.24 5.96
N ILE A 179 -16.62 -4.72 6.68
CA ILE A 179 -15.25 -4.80 6.16
C ILE A 179 -14.81 -6.25 6.02
N LEU A 180 -14.00 -6.53 5.00
CA LEU A 180 -13.32 -7.82 4.88
C LEU A 180 -11.89 -7.69 5.38
N THR A 181 -11.50 -8.53 6.35
CA THR A 181 -10.12 -8.54 6.84
C THR A 181 -9.71 -9.92 7.35
N VAL A 182 -8.42 -10.09 7.61
CA VAL A 182 -7.84 -11.34 8.14
C VAL A 182 -7.31 -11.08 9.55
N LEU A 183 -7.77 -11.89 10.51
CA LEU A 183 -7.27 -11.86 11.90
C LEU A 183 -6.35 -13.03 12.23
N ASN A 184 -6.49 -14.16 11.54
CA ASN A 184 -5.68 -15.34 11.77
C ASN A 184 -5.46 -16.14 10.47
N GLY A 185 -4.22 -16.57 10.26
CA GLY A 185 -3.78 -17.30 9.08
C GLY A 185 -4.04 -16.51 7.80
N ASN A 186 -4.84 -17.10 6.92
CA ASN A 186 -5.24 -16.54 5.62
C ASN A 186 -6.77 -16.42 5.49
N LYS A 187 -7.51 -16.56 6.59
CA LYS A 187 -8.96 -16.62 6.56
C LYS A 187 -9.53 -15.20 6.44
N VAL A 188 -10.15 -14.92 5.29
CA VAL A 188 -10.89 -13.67 5.08
C VAL A 188 -12.24 -13.78 5.77
N GLU A 189 -12.54 -12.81 6.62
CA GLU A 189 -13.78 -12.75 7.38
C GLU A 189 -14.44 -11.38 7.23
N ALA A 190 -15.77 -11.35 7.27
CA ALA A 190 -16.55 -10.13 7.27
C ALA A 190 -16.83 -9.69 8.71
N PHE A 191 -16.68 -8.39 8.97
CA PHE A 191 -16.95 -7.78 10.27
C PHE A 191 -17.82 -6.54 10.08
N ASP A 192 -18.80 -6.39 10.96
CA ASP A 192 -19.73 -5.27 10.93
C ASP A 192 -19.07 -3.95 11.34
N ILE A 193 -19.39 -2.91 10.56
CA ILE A 193 -19.01 -1.54 10.81
C ILE A 193 -20.21 -0.62 10.60
N ARG A 194 -20.05 0.65 10.96
CA ARG A 194 -20.98 1.73 10.61
C ARG A 194 -20.23 2.83 9.87
N ILE A 195 -20.76 3.26 8.74
CA ILE A 195 -20.37 4.50 8.07
C ILE A 195 -21.00 5.64 8.86
N LEU A 196 -20.16 6.45 9.49
CA LEU A 196 -20.58 7.61 10.28
C LEU A 196 -20.73 8.86 9.43
N ASN A 197 -19.94 8.97 8.36
CA ASN A 197 -20.02 10.06 7.41
C ASN A 197 -19.44 9.59 6.06
N SER A 198 -20.04 10.05 4.97
CA SER A 198 -19.55 9.87 3.60
C SER A 198 -19.56 11.24 2.93
N ILE A 199 -18.39 11.74 2.56
CA ILE A 199 -18.24 13.07 1.96
C ILE A 199 -18.25 12.90 0.44
N PRO A 200 -19.28 13.35 -0.28
CA PRO A 200 -19.27 13.33 -1.74
C PRO A 200 -18.14 14.21 -2.26
N GLN A 201 -17.24 13.61 -3.04
CA GLN A 201 -16.01 14.26 -3.48
C GLN A 201 -16.09 14.58 -4.97
N LYS A 202 -15.93 15.86 -5.33
CA LYS A 202 -15.72 16.27 -6.74
C LYS A 202 -14.30 15.96 -7.23
N HIS A 203 -13.35 15.82 -6.29
CA HIS A 203 -11.94 15.53 -6.56
C HIS A 203 -11.42 14.51 -5.55
N ALA A 204 -10.46 13.72 -5.99
CA ALA A 204 -9.89 12.62 -5.20
C ALA A 204 -9.32 13.11 -3.86
N ALA A 205 -9.80 12.53 -2.76
CA ALA A 205 -9.28 12.83 -1.42
C ALA A 205 -9.21 11.57 -0.54
N THR A 206 -8.19 11.53 0.33
CA THR A 206 -7.81 10.33 1.09
C THR A 206 -8.70 10.05 2.31
N LYS A 207 -9.62 10.97 2.63
CA LYS A 207 -10.56 10.91 3.74
C LYS A 207 -12.00 11.13 3.24
N GLY A 208 -12.48 10.21 2.41
CA GLY A 208 -13.85 10.26 1.87
C GLY A 208 -14.89 9.67 2.82
N LEU A 209 -14.47 8.71 3.65
CA LEU A 209 -15.35 8.00 4.58
C LEU A 209 -14.85 8.19 6.01
N VAL A 210 -15.79 8.30 6.95
CA VAL A 210 -15.55 8.07 8.37
C VAL A 210 -16.34 6.83 8.77
N LEU A 211 -15.66 5.87 9.39
CA LEU A 211 -16.25 4.59 9.79
C LEU A 211 -15.91 4.27 11.24
N LYS A 212 -16.78 3.45 11.85
CA LYS A 212 -16.60 2.90 13.19
C LYS A 212 -16.80 1.40 13.18
N ILE A 213 -15.89 0.67 13.80
CA ILE A 213 -16.03 -0.76 14.02
C ILE A 213 -17.13 -1.00 15.05
N THR A 214 -18.11 -1.83 14.69
CA THR A 214 -19.21 -2.22 15.59
C THR A 214 -19.20 -3.70 15.92
N ASP A 215 -18.45 -4.50 15.18
CA ASP A 215 -18.36 -5.95 15.41
C ASP A 215 -17.65 -6.27 16.75
N PRO A 216 -18.34 -6.98 17.68
CA PRO A 216 -17.78 -7.27 18.99
C PRO A 216 -16.61 -8.26 18.96
N LYS A 217 -16.57 -9.18 17.98
CA LYS A 217 -15.46 -10.14 17.85
C LYS A 217 -14.20 -9.42 17.38
N LEU A 218 -14.34 -8.53 16.40
CA LEU A 218 -13.23 -7.70 15.91
C LEU A 218 -12.69 -6.83 17.04
N LEU A 219 -13.56 -6.07 17.72
CA LEU A 219 -13.17 -5.19 18.84
C LEU A 219 -12.48 -5.94 19.97
N LYS A 220 -12.96 -7.15 20.31
CA LYS A 220 -12.34 -7.98 21.33
C LYS A 220 -10.92 -8.42 20.93
N ALA A 221 -10.73 -8.80 19.67
CA ALA A 221 -9.44 -9.29 19.17
C ALA A 221 -8.43 -8.16 18.96
N THR A 222 -8.87 -6.99 18.49
CA THR A 222 -7.96 -5.97 17.93
C THR A 222 -8.00 -4.64 18.68
N GLY A 223 -9.03 -4.38 19.49
CA GLY A 223 -9.26 -3.07 20.09
C GLY A 223 -9.78 -2.00 19.12
N GLY A 224 -10.00 -2.36 17.84
CA GLY A 224 -10.40 -1.43 16.79
C GLY A 224 -9.63 -1.65 15.48
N ILE A 225 -9.38 -0.56 14.76
CA ILE A 225 -8.59 -0.56 13.53
C ILE A 225 -7.10 -0.60 13.91
N VAL A 226 -6.38 -1.60 13.39
CA VAL A 226 -4.95 -1.81 13.65
C VAL A 226 -4.13 -1.71 12.37
N GLN A 227 -2.83 -1.46 12.50
CA GLN A 227 -1.91 -1.44 11.38
C GLN A 227 -1.94 -2.79 10.63
N GLY A 228 -1.94 -2.72 9.30
CA GLY A 228 -2.13 -3.88 8.42
C GLY A 228 -3.59 -4.13 8.04
N MET A 229 -4.57 -3.48 8.68
CA MET A 229 -5.95 -3.44 8.17
C MET A 229 -6.13 -2.44 7.03
N SER A 230 -5.23 -1.48 6.86
CA SER A 230 -5.26 -0.55 5.73
C SER A 230 -5.37 -1.32 4.42
N GLY A 231 -6.38 -0.98 3.62
CA GLY A 231 -6.77 -1.67 2.41
C GLY A 231 -7.92 -2.67 2.57
N SER A 232 -8.40 -2.92 3.80
CA SER A 232 -9.56 -3.80 4.04
C SER A 232 -10.77 -3.30 3.24
N PRO A 233 -11.31 -4.11 2.31
CA PRO A 233 -12.46 -3.72 1.48
C PRO A 233 -13.66 -3.38 2.35
N ILE A 234 -14.33 -2.27 2.05
CA ILE A 234 -15.57 -1.84 2.70
C ILE A 234 -16.74 -2.15 1.76
N ILE A 235 -17.73 -2.88 2.26
CA ILE A 235 -18.88 -3.35 1.49
C ILE A 235 -20.16 -2.78 2.11
N GLN A 236 -21.01 -2.21 1.26
CA GLN A 236 -22.34 -1.75 1.65
C GLN A 236 -23.33 -2.04 0.53
N ASN A 237 -24.52 -2.54 0.87
CA ASN A 237 -25.58 -2.85 -0.09
C ASN A 237 -25.12 -3.76 -1.25
N GLY A 238 -24.27 -4.76 -0.94
CA GLY A 238 -23.71 -5.69 -1.92
C GLY A 238 -22.69 -5.10 -2.89
N LYS A 239 -22.23 -3.87 -2.65
CA LYS A 239 -21.24 -3.17 -3.47
C LYS A 239 -19.96 -2.91 -2.68
N LEU A 240 -18.81 -3.00 -3.35
CA LEU A 240 -17.56 -2.48 -2.84
C LEU A 240 -17.64 -0.95 -2.88
N ILE A 241 -17.48 -0.30 -1.74
CA ILE A 241 -17.63 1.17 -1.62
C ILE A 241 -16.31 1.88 -1.33
N GLY A 242 -15.32 1.17 -0.81
CA GLY A 242 -14.05 1.78 -0.42
C GLY A 242 -13.08 0.83 0.26
N ALA A 243 -12.07 1.42 0.89
CA ALA A 243 -11.08 0.72 1.69
C ALA A 243 -10.80 1.47 3.00
N VAL A 244 -10.56 0.74 4.08
CA VAL A 244 -10.07 1.31 5.35
C VAL A 244 -8.66 1.88 5.13
N THR A 245 -8.34 3.07 5.67
CA THR A 245 -7.01 3.69 5.50
C THR A 245 -6.29 3.91 6.82
N HIS A 246 -6.70 4.92 7.60
CA HIS A 246 -6.03 5.35 8.83
C HIS A 246 -6.99 5.26 10.02
N VAL A 247 -6.45 4.91 11.19
CA VAL A 247 -7.17 4.92 12.46
C VAL A 247 -7.11 6.29 13.12
N PHE A 248 -8.11 6.64 13.93
CA PHE A 248 -8.03 7.84 14.78
C PHE A 248 -7.15 7.57 16.00
N VAL A 249 -6.24 8.49 16.33
CA VAL A 249 -5.28 8.31 17.42
C VAL A 249 -5.97 8.17 18.78
N ASN A 250 -7.07 8.92 19.00
CA ASN A 250 -7.79 8.96 20.27
C ASN A 250 -9.00 8.02 20.32
N ASP A 251 -9.37 7.39 19.20
CA ASP A 251 -10.45 6.41 19.16
C ASP A 251 -10.06 5.29 18.17
N PRO A 252 -9.42 4.21 18.65
CA PRO A 252 -9.01 3.12 17.76
C PRO A 252 -10.20 2.42 17.10
N THR A 253 -11.42 2.58 17.62
CA THR A 253 -12.61 1.98 17.01
C THR A 253 -13.08 2.73 15.76
N SER A 254 -12.59 3.95 15.54
CA SER A 254 -12.98 4.80 14.43
C SER A 254 -11.79 5.11 13.51
N GLY A 255 -12.10 5.37 12.24
CA GLY A 255 -11.06 5.66 11.25
C GLY A 255 -11.61 6.26 9.97
N TYR A 256 -10.69 6.45 9.04
CA TYR A 256 -10.97 6.94 7.71
C TYR A 256 -11.03 5.80 6.69
N GLY A 257 -11.78 6.04 5.63
CA GLY A 257 -11.73 5.26 4.41
C GLY A 257 -11.60 6.14 3.16
N VAL A 258 -11.14 5.52 2.09
CA VAL A 258 -11.11 6.10 0.73
C VAL A 258 -12.21 5.46 -0.10
N HIS A 259 -12.88 6.24 -0.94
CA HIS A 259 -13.85 5.68 -1.89
C HIS A 259 -13.16 4.80 -2.93
N ILE A 260 -13.83 3.71 -3.32
CA ILE A 260 -13.28 2.75 -4.28
C ILE A 260 -13.05 3.39 -5.66
N GLU A 261 -13.90 4.36 -6.03
CA GLU A 261 -13.83 5.05 -7.33
C GLU A 261 -12.45 5.65 -7.61
N TRP A 262 -11.81 6.22 -6.59
CA TRP A 262 -10.47 6.81 -6.71
C TRP A 262 -9.41 5.75 -6.89
N MET A 263 -9.55 4.61 -6.21
CA MET A 263 -8.61 3.51 -6.38
C MET A 263 -8.74 2.86 -7.76
N ILE A 264 -9.96 2.75 -8.29
CA ILE A 264 -10.23 2.25 -9.65
C ILE A 264 -9.67 3.22 -10.71
N HIS A 265 -9.80 4.53 -10.48
CA HIS A 265 -9.19 5.56 -11.35
C HIS A 265 -7.66 5.42 -11.37
N GLU A 266 -7.00 5.32 -10.21
CA GLU A 266 -5.54 5.16 -10.12
C GLU A 266 -5.02 3.86 -10.78
N ALA A 267 -5.82 2.81 -10.73
CA ALA A 267 -5.55 1.55 -11.43
C ALA A 267 -5.76 1.63 -12.95
N GLY A 268 -6.38 2.70 -13.46
CA GLY A 268 -6.64 2.89 -14.89
C GLY A 268 -7.75 1.99 -15.43
N LEU A 269 -8.77 1.69 -14.61
CA LEU A 269 -9.84 0.73 -14.93
C LEU A 269 -11.17 1.39 -15.37
N GLN A 270 -11.17 2.70 -15.66
CA GLN A 270 -12.38 3.47 -15.91
C GLN A 270 -13.11 3.11 -17.21
N ASP A 271 -12.38 2.63 -18.23
CA ASP A 271 -12.92 2.34 -19.56
C ASP A 271 -13.50 0.92 -19.71
N THR A 272 -13.32 0.04 -18.72
CA THR A 272 -13.58 -1.39 -18.89
C THR A 272 -14.99 -1.87 -18.54
N GLN A 273 -15.88 -1.02 -17.99
CA GLN A 273 -17.27 -1.44 -17.68
C GLN A 273 -18.39 -0.45 -18.02
N HIS A 274 -18.12 0.74 -18.56
CA HIS A 274 -19.19 1.61 -19.06
C HIS A 274 -19.75 1.20 -20.44
N SER A 275 -19.05 0.36 -21.21
CA SER A 275 -19.51 -0.06 -22.56
C SER A 275 -20.51 -1.24 -22.54
N ALA A 276 -20.53 -2.05 -21.49
CA ALA A 276 -21.45 -3.19 -21.40
C ALA A 276 -22.86 -2.78 -20.95
N LEU A 277 -22.97 -1.78 -20.06
CA LEU A 277 -24.26 -1.27 -19.57
C LEU A 277 -24.94 -0.30 -20.56
N GLN A 278 -24.19 0.45 -21.37
CA GLN A 278 -24.79 1.28 -22.42
C GLN A 278 -25.31 0.48 -23.62
N LYS A 279 -24.71 -0.68 -23.94
CA LYS A 279 -25.19 -1.53 -25.05
C LYS A 279 -26.45 -2.33 -24.73
N GLN A 280 -26.74 -2.62 -23.46
CA GLN A 280 -27.95 -3.36 -23.08
C GLN A 280 -29.19 -2.48 -22.84
N ILE A 281 -29.05 -1.16 -22.77
CA ILE A 281 -30.17 -0.22 -22.61
C ILE A 281 -30.59 0.41 -23.96
N ALA A 282 -29.95 0.00 -25.06
CA ALA A 282 -30.37 0.32 -26.43
C ALA A 282 -30.87 -0.94 -27.16
N SER A 283 -31.92 -1.55 -26.60
CA SER A 283 -32.99 -2.32 -27.31
C SER A 283 -34.03 -2.76 -26.30
#